data_AF-A0A7S3IXA6-F1
#
_entry.id   AF-A0A7S3IXA6-F1
#
_cell.length_a   1.000
_cell.length_b   1.000
_cell.length_c   1.000
_cell.angle_alpha   90.00
_cell.angle_beta   90.00
_cell.angle_gamma   90.00
#
_symmetry.space_group_name_H-M   'P 1'
#
loop_
_entity.id
_entity.type
_entity.pdbx_description
1 polymer ?
#
loop_
_entity_poly.entity_id
_entity_poly.type
_entity_poly.pdbx_seq_one_letter_code
_entity_poly.pdbx_strand_id
1 'polypeptide(L)'
;KSYTRLGSHYTQAMNKVGAEVCFDFITNSEKIDRVVNAKQTMFDAMGILQHHDAITGTAKQRVADDYIHRTSAAIAANENLYGWLVSDLAKSKYGFNTSLPHDLWMQCQVNNGSYWECPMGAWFLMEGDIVSVAIQNPSSVDAHQAVVAVPHGNWSVFTLDPVTGQNQSVEASVHCSQDYWLHTSTYFFDNCQLIASLTTQAYDVSVLFLQLNSSSQLEVDRHWITYNTDYHISSGKSSVQFKGYHDNQLHFKFDDGAGISQNFSVELGYWESFIQELSWADDQQNSGDYIFRPDGFDPKDYSLFNFTTGIGNATLTNSSNYDQFVFYFTKGSIFDEAVI
;
A
#
# COMPACT_ATOMS: atom_id res chain seq x y z
N LYS A 1 9.61 0.21 11.89
CA LYS A 1 10.11 -0.36 10.61
C LYS A 1 9.35 0.16 9.38
N SER A 2 8.02 -0.04 9.28
CA SER A 2 7.19 0.49 8.17
C SER A 2 7.34 2.01 8.01
N TYR A 3 7.23 2.77 9.10
CA TYR A 3 7.45 4.23 9.11
C TYR A 3 8.81 4.66 8.56
N THR A 4 9.87 3.88 8.78
CA THR A 4 11.18 4.17 8.21
C THR A 4 11.20 3.96 6.69
N ARG A 5 10.51 2.94 6.19
CA ARG A 5 10.35 2.75 4.73
C ARG A 5 9.52 3.86 4.11
N LEU A 6 8.43 4.25 4.77
CA LEU A 6 7.59 5.38 4.37
C LEU A 6 8.41 6.67 4.31
N GLY A 7 9.08 7.04 5.40
CA GLY A 7 9.92 8.24 5.45
C GLY A 7 11.04 8.23 4.41
N SER A 8 11.66 7.07 4.16
CA SER A 8 12.66 6.90 3.09
C SER A 8 12.07 7.14 1.70
N HIS A 9 10.87 6.63 1.44
CA HIS A 9 10.16 6.83 0.17
C HIS A 9 9.85 8.32 -0.04
N TYR A 10 9.23 8.96 0.95
CA TYR A 10 8.95 10.41 0.92
C TYR A 10 10.20 11.23 0.69
N THR A 11 11.28 10.91 1.42
CA THR A 11 12.57 11.58 1.27
C THR A 11 13.10 11.46 -0.15
N GLN A 12 13.02 10.28 -0.77
CA GLN A 12 13.49 10.08 -2.13
C GLN A 12 12.64 10.84 -3.14
N ALA A 13 11.32 10.69 -3.09
CA ALA A 13 10.39 11.30 -4.03
C ALA A 13 10.44 12.84 -3.97
N MET A 14 10.39 13.40 -2.76
CA MET A 14 10.50 14.84 -2.53
C MET A 14 11.83 15.39 -3.04
N ASN A 15 12.95 14.71 -2.79
CA ASN A 15 14.25 15.17 -3.27
C ASN A 15 14.35 15.21 -4.80
N LYS A 16 13.69 14.29 -5.50
CA LYS A 16 13.69 14.25 -6.96
C LYS A 16 12.91 15.42 -7.54
N VAL A 17 11.66 15.56 -7.14
CA VAL A 17 10.79 16.66 -7.57
C VAL A 17 11.37 18.01 -7.15
N GLY A 18 11.87 18.10 -5.92
CA GLY A 18 12.48 19.32 -5.40
C GLY A 18 13.72 19.74 -6.19
N ALA A 19 14.55 18.79 -6.64
CA ALA A 19 15.72 19.10 -7.47
C ALA A 19 15.32 19.63 -8.85
N GLU A 20 14.33 19.02 -9.50
CA GLU A 20 13.81 19.45 -10.80
C GLU A 20 13.24 20.87 -10.73
N VAL A 21 12.38 21.13 -9.75
CA VAL A 21 11.82 22.47 -9.52
C VAL A 21 12.94 23.48 -9.20
N CYS A 22 13.98 23.12 -8.45
CA CYS A 22 15.08 24.04 -8.19
C CYS A 22 15.84 24.44 -9.48
N PHE A 23 15.92 23.57 -10.48
CA PHE A 23 16.53 23.90 -11.78
C PHE A 23 15.66 24.84 -12.61
N ASP A 24 14.33 24.69 -12.55
CA ASP A 24 13.41 25.56 -13.29
C ASP A 24 13.25 26.95 -12.64
N PHE A 25 13.38 27.01 -11.31
CA PHE A 25 13.18 28.21 -10.50
C PHE A 25 14.48 28.81 -9.96
N ILE A 26 15.61 28.71 -10.69
CA ILE A 26 16.93 29.25 -10.27
C ILE A 26 16.86 30.72 -9.80
N THR A 27 15.83 31.48 -10.16
CA THR A 27 15.63 32.88 -9.76
C THR A 27 14.72 33.10 -8.53
N ASN A 28 14.11 32.05 -7.94
CA ASN A 28 13.21 32.17 -6.78
C ASN A 28 13.87 31.59 -5.51
N SER A 29 14.64 32.42 -4.81
CA SER A 29 15.39 32.02 -3.61
C SER A 29 14.51 31.49 -2.48
N GLU A 30 13.30 32.04 -2.30
CA GLU A 30 12.38 31.60 -1.24
C GLU A 30 11.89 30.16 -1.46
N LYS A 31 11.54 29.80 -2.71
CA LYS A 31 11.16 28.42 -3.05
C LYS A 31 12.32 27.45 -2.81
N ILE A 32 13.53 27.84 -3.21
CA ILE A 32 14.74 27.03 -3.00
C ILE A 32 14.99 26.80 -1.50
N ASP A 33 14.92 27.86 -0.69
CA ASP A 33 15.11 27.77 0.76
C ASP A 33 14.07 26.85 1.41
N ARG A 34 12.80 26.91 0.98
CA ARG A 34 11.75 25.99 1.46
C ARG A 34 12.09 24.53 1.15
N VAL A 35 12.54 24.23 -0.07
CA VAL A 35 12.95 22.87 -0.47
C VAL A 35 14.15 22.40 0.33
N VAL A 36 15.19 23.23 0.48
CA VAL A 36 16.40 22.90 1.24
C VAL A 36 16.07 22.63 2.72
N ASN A 37 15.26 23.48 3.34
CA ASN A 37 14.86 23.33 4.75
C ASN A 37 14.01 22.08 4.99
N ALA A 38 13.05 21.80 4.10
CA ALA A 38 12.19 20.63 4.18
C ALA A 38 13.01 19.33 4.03
N LYS A 39 13.95 19.31 3.08
CA LYS A 39 14.92 18.23 2.90
C LYS A 39 15.79 18.01 4.14
N GLN A 40 16.32 19.07 4.75
CA GLN A 40 17.16 18.97 5.94
C GLN A 40 16.38 18.36 7.12
N THR A 41 15.12 18.75 7.29
CA THR A 41 14.22 18.17 8.30
C THR A 41 14.02 16.67 8.10
N MET A 42 13.77 16.22 6.86
CA MET A 42 13.67 14.78 6.56
C MET A 42 14.98 14.05 6.81
N PHE A 43 16.11 14.63 6.42
CA PHE A 43 17.41 14.00 6.60
C PHE A 43 17.78 13.82 8.08
N ASP A 44 17.45 14.77 8.94
CA ASP A 44 17.64 14.64 10.38
C ASP A 44 16.80 13.48 10.95
N ALA A 45 15.48 13.48 10.70
CA ALA A 45 14.59 12.43 11.19
C ALA A 45 14.97 11.04 10.65
N MET A 46 15.26 10.94 9.35
CA MET A 46 15.66 9.68 8.72
C MET A 46 17.03 9.20 9.20
N GLY A 47 17.97 10.12 9.45
CA GLY A 47 19.29 9.81 10.01
C GLY A 47 19.19 9.22 11.41
N ILE A 48 18.37 9.84 12.29
CA ILE A 48 18.07 9.31 13.63
C ILE A 48 17.44 7.91 13.53
N LEU A 49 16.50 7.71 12.61
CA LEU A 49 15.86 6.40 12.42
C LEU A 49 16.82 5.30 11.96
N GLN A 50 17.96 5.63 11.34
CA GLN A 50 18.98 4.63 10.99
C GLN A 50 19.84 4.20 12.19
N HIS A 51 19.67 4.83 13.37
CA HIS A 51 20.32 4.38 14.59
C HIS A 51 20.05 2.89 14.82
N HIS A 52 21.07 2.16 15.26
CA HIS A 52 21.04 0.71 15.43
C HIS A 52 20.07 0.24 16.54
N ASP A 53 19.50 1.15 17.33
CA ASP A 53 18.38 0.86 18.23
C ASP A 53 17.02 1.41 17.77
N ALA A 54 17.00 2.17 16.68
CA ALA A 54 15.76 2.74 16.12
C ALA A 54 15.12 1.77 15.12
N ILE A 55 15.72 1.60 13.94
CA ILE A 55 15.15 0.74 12.89
C ILE A 55 15.07 -0.74 13.29
N THR A 56 15.98 -1.19 14.16
CA THR A 56 16.00 -2.56 14.69
C THR A 56 14.80 -2.83 15.58
N GLY A 57 14.29 -1.81 16.26
CA GLY A 57 13.17 -1.89 17.20
C GLY A 57 13.60 -2.29 18.62
N THR A 58 14.82 -1.94 19.02
CA THR A 58 15.42 -2.41 20.27
C THR A 58 15.57 -1.34 21.35
N ALA A 59 15.15 -0.11 21.07
CA ALA A 59 15.04 0.96 22.06
C ALA A 59 13.81 0.77 22.98
N LYS A 60 13.84 1.39 24.16
CA LYS A 60 12.68 1.44 25.07
C LYS A 60 11.47 2.05 24.36
N GLN A 61 10.26 1.59 24.70
CA GLN A 61 9.01 2.06 24.06
C GLN A 61 8.90 3.59 23.96
N ARG A 62 9.13 4.33 25.04
CA ARG A 62 9.11 5.81 25.02
C ARG A 62 10.05 6.43 23.97
N VAL A 63 11.21 5.81 23.76
CA VAL A 63 12.19 6.26 22.76
C VAL A 63 11.72 5.87 21.35
N ALA A 64 11.13 4.69 21.19
CA ALA A 64 10.47 4.29 19.95
C ALA A 64 9.31 5.23 19.57
N ASP A 65 8.52 5.66 20.55
CA ASP A 65 7.44 6.65 20.35
C ASP A 65 7.99 8.01 19.89
N ASP A 66 9.12 8.46 20.47
CA ASP A 66 9.81 9.68 20.04
C ASP A 66 10.35 9.56 18.61
N TYR A 67 10.90 8.40 18.23
CA TYR A 67 11.32 8.13 16.85
C TYR A 67 10.15 8.22 15.86
N ILE A 68 9.00 7.64 16.19
CA ILE A 68 7.78 7.71 15.37
C ILE A 68 7.32 9.16 15.29
N HIS A 69 7.22 9.87 16.42
CA HIS A 69 6.78 11.26 16.46
C HIS A 69 7.63 12.17 15.57
N ARG A 70 8.96 12.09 15.67
CA ARG A 70 9.89 12.87 14.84
C ARG A 70 9.70 12.60 13.35
N THR A 71 9.56 11.32 12.99
CA THR A 71 9.42 10.90 11.60
C THR A 71 8.09 11.37 11.01
N SER A 72 7.00 11.16 11.74
CA SER A 72 5.66 11.61 11.32
C SER A 72 5.60 13.13 11.22
N ALA A 73 6.21 13.86 12.16
CA ALA A 73 6.29 15.32 12.09
C ALA A 73 7.11 15.80 10.89
N ALA A 74 8.24 15.13 10.58
CA ALA A 74 9.06 15.46 9.42
C ALA A 74 8.32 15.19 8.09
N ILE A 75 7.62 14.05 7.99
CA ILE A 75 6.77 13.71 6.83
C ILE A 75 5.68 14.78 6.67
N ALA A 76 4.90 15.06 7.72
CA ALA A 76 3.81 16.05 7.69
C ALA A 76 4.31 17.45 7.30
N ALA A 77 5.49 17.87 7.80
CA ALA A 77 6.09 19.15 7.42
C ALA A 77 6.48 19.21 5.92
N ASN A 78 6.75 18.06 5.30
CA ASN A 78 7.13 17.94 3.89
C ASN A 78 5.94 17.70 2.97
N GLU A 79 4.85 17.08 3.45
CA GLU A 79 3.68 16.73 2.65
C GLU A 79 3.11 17.93 1.89
N ASN A 80 2.90 19.06 2.57
CA ASN A 80 2.36 20.25 1.90
C ASN A 80 3.29 20.77 0.79
N LEU A 81 4.59 20.79 1.04
CA LEU A 81 5.56 21.22 0.02
C LEU A 81 5.60 20.24 -1.15
N TYR A 82 5.62 18.93 -0.86
CA TYR A 82 5.68 17.91 -1.90
C TYR A 82 4.42 17.92 -2.78
N GLY A 83 3.22 18.01 -2.18
CA GLY A 83 1.96 18.14 -2.91
C GLY A 83 1.93 19.39 -3.78
N TRP A 84 2.46 20.50 -3.27
CA TRP A 84 2.60 21.72 -4.05
C TRP A 84 3.54 21.57 -5.26
N LEU A 85 4.71 20.95 -5.08
CA LEU A 85 5.66 20.75 -6.18
C LEU A 85 5.08 19.81 -7.26
N VAL A 86 4.42 18.73 -6.86
CA VAL A 86 3.73 17.81 -7.78
C VAL A 86 2.61 18.52 -8.53
N SER A 87 1.87 19.41 -7.86
CA SER A 87 0.86 20.25 -8.49
C SER A 87 1.45 21.17 -9.57
N ASP A 88 2.57 21.83 -9.28
CA ASP A 88 3.26 22.70 -10.23
C ASP A 88 3.74 21.89 -11.47
N LEU A 89 4.30 20.70 -11.27
CA LEU A 89 4.68 19.80 -12.37
C LEU A 89 3.46 19.38 -13.21
N ALA A 90 2.38 18.96 -12.57
CA ALA A 90 1.15 18.55 -13.25
C ALA A 90 0.53 19.70 -14.06
N LYS A 91 0.49 20.92 -13.49
CA LYS A 91 0.00 22.13 -14.16
C LYS A 91 0.87 22.49 -15.36
N SER A 92 2.19 22.47 -15.19
CA SER A 92 3.16 22.75 -16.26
C SER A 92 2.96 21.81 -17.45
N LYS A 93 2.76 20.52 -17.17
CA LYS A 93 2.65 19.47 -18.20
C LYS A 93 1.31 19.43 -18.93
N TYR A 94 0.20 19.56 -18.20
CA TYR A 94 -1.13 19.32 -18.76
C TYR A 94 -1.94 20.60 -18.96
N GLY A 95 -1.45 21.75 -18.51
CA GLY A 95 -2.06 23.06 -18.77
C GLY A 95 -3.47 23.26 -18.18
N PHE A 96 -3.96 22.36 -17.32
CA PHE A 96 -5.29 22.53 -16.71
C PHE A 96 -5.23 23.58 -15.61
N ASN A 97 -6.10 24.60 -15.74
CA ASN A 97 -6.39 25.53 -14.65
C ASN A 97 -7.18 24.77 -13.59
N THR A 98 -6.50 24.20 -12.59
CA THR A 98 -7.22 23.87 -11.36
C THR A 98 -7.68 25.20 -10.77
N SER A 99 -8.98 25.44 -10.74
CA SER A 99 -9.60 26.50 -9.93
C SER A 99 -9.25 26.35 -8.43
N LEU A 100 -8.67 25.21 -8.05
CA LEU A 100 -8.21 24.90 -6.72
C LEU A 100 -6.84 25.55 -6.46
N PRO A 101 -6.73 26.40 -5.42
CA PRO A 101 -5.47 26.89 -4.90
C PRO A 101 -4.44 25.78 -4.73
N HIS A 102 -3.16 26.13 -4.90
CA HIS A 102 -2.01 25.24 -4.72
C HIS A 102 -2.01 24.50 -3.37
N ASP A 103 -2.75 25.00 -2.37
CA ASP A 103 -2.85 24.48 -1.00
C ASP A 103 -3.89 23.34 -0.83
N LEU A 104 -4.56 22.87 -1.88
CA LEU A 104 -5.63 21.85 -1.78
C LEU A 104 -5.21 20.43 -2.23
N TRP A 105 -3.98 20.25 -2.71
CA TRP A 105 -3.49 18.90 -3.03
C TRP A 105 -3.14 18.16 -1.75
N MET A 106 -3.94 17.15 -1.43
CA MET A 106 -3.72 16.26 -0.30
C MET A 106 -3.15 14.92 -0.81
N GLN A 107 -2.42 14.23 0.06
CA GLN A 107 -1.77 12.98 -0.29
C GLN A 107 -2.45 11.80 0.40
N CYS A 108 -2.58 10.69 -0.33
CA CYS A 108 -2.78 9.39 0.29
C CYS A 108 -1.43 8.86 0.76
N GLN A 109 -1.37 8.30 1.96
CA GLN A 109 -0.16 7.61 2.39
C GLN A 109 0.09 6.36 1.54
N VAL A 110 1.36 5.98 1.39
CA VAL A 110 1.81 4.93 0.44
C VAL A 110 1.22 3.55 0.74
N ASN A 111 0.83 3.29 1.99
CA ASN A 111 0.11 2.07 2.35
C ASN A 111 -1.25 1.96 1.65
N ASN A 112 -1.86 3.10 1.27
CA ASN A 112 -3.13 3.21 0.53
C ASN A 112 -4.13 2.14 0.97
N GLY A 113 -4.24 1.99 2.30
CA GLY A 113 -4.81 0.80 2.91
C GLY A 113 -6.29 0.71 2.62
N SER A 114 -6.99 1.84 2.71
CA SER A 114 -8.40 1.99 2.37
C SER A 114 -8.69 3.42 1.90
N TYR A 115 -9.78 3.61 1.15
CA TYR A 115 -10.19 4.94 0.69
C TYR A 115 -10.51 5.90 1.85
N TRP A 116 -10.80 5.38 3.03
CA TRP A 116 -11.01 6.15 4.26
C TRP A 116 -9.74 6.81 4.80
N GLU A 117 -8.57 6.20 4.53
CA GLU A 117 -7.27 6.75 4.89
C GLU A 117 -6.76 7.78 3.86
N CYS A 118 -7.46 7.85 2.73
CA CYS A 118 -7.21 8.80 1.66
C CYS A 118 -8.07 10.06 1.83
N PRO A 119 -7.61 11.23 1.34
CA PRO A 119 -8.40 12.46 1.37
C PRO A 119 -9.78 12.31 0.74
N MET A 120 -9.94 11.45 -0.26
CA MET A 120 -11.23 11.15 -0.92
C MET A 120 -12.31 10.72 0.08
N GLY A 121 -11.97 9.96 1.13
CA GLY A 121 -12.93 9.51 2.14
C GLY A 121 -13.56 10.62 2.98
N ALA A 122 -12.97 11.83 2.97
CA ALA A 122 -13.49 13.00 3.67
C ALA A 122 -14.50 13.83 2.87
N TRP A 123 -14.72 13.52 1.58
CA TRP A 123 -15.58 14.31 0.70
C TRP A 123 -16.90 13.60 0.38
N PHE A 124 -17.99 14.36 0.39
CA PHE A 124 -19.29 13.90 -0.11
C PHE A 124 -19.36 14.16 -1.62
N LEU A 125 -19.17 13.10 -2.41
CA LEU A 125 -19.18 13.17 -3.88
C LEU A 125 -20.59 12.93 -4.44
N MET A 126 -20.96 13.69 -5.45
CA MET A 126 -22.21 13.60 -6.20
C MET A 126 -21.97 13.16 -7.65
N GLU A 127 -23.03 12.69 -8.31
CA GLU A 127 -22.95 12.23 -9.70
C GLU A 127 -22.33 13.32 -10.60
N GLY A 128 -21.32 12.93 -11.38
CA GLY A 128 -20.59 13.83 -12.26
C GLY A 128 -19.42 14.57 -11.61
N ASP A 129 -19.26 14.52 -10.28
CA ASP A 129 -18.10 15.10 -9.59
C ASP A 129 -16.81 14.42 -10.06
N ILE A 130 -15.73 15.21 -10.13
CA ILE A 130 -14.42 14.77 -10.63
C ILE A 130 -13.40 14.88 -9.51
N VAL A 131 -12.74 13.76 -9.21
CA VAL A 131 -11.55 13.70 -8.36
C VAL A 131 -10.32 13.66 -9.26
N SER A 132 -9.45 14.66 -9.11
CA SER A 132 -8.14 14.69 -9.79
C SER A 132 -7.08 14.01 -8.92
N VAL A 133 -6.35 13.07 -9.51
CA VAL A 133 -5.30 12.30 -8.85
C VAL A 133 -4.01 12.52 -9.63
N ALA A 134 -3.00 13.11 -8.99
CA ALA A 134 -1.67 13.22 -9.56
C ALA A 134 -0.82 12.03 -9.10
N ILE A 135 -0.18 11.35 -10.05
CA ILE A 135 0.68 10.20 -9.81
C ILE A 135 2.10 10.62 -10.16
N GLN A 136 2.98 10.66 -9.16
CA GLN A 136 4.39 10.96 -9.34
C GLN A 136 5.18 9.65 -9.33
N ASN A 137 6.04 9.46 -10.33
CA ASN A 137 6.94 8.31 -10.40
C ASN A 137 8.37 8.75 -10.05
N PRO A 138 8.88 8.44 -8.84
CA PRO A 138 10.24 8.81 -8.45
C PRO A 138 11.31 7.84 -8.98
N SER A 139 10.91 6.79 -9.70
CA SER A 139 11.79 5.74 -10.21
C SER A 139 12.49 6.12 -11.52
N SER A 140 13.59 5.42 -11.82
CA SER A 140 14.30 5.51 -13.10
C SER A 140 13.68 4.67 -14.22
N VAL A 141 12.58 3.98 -13.93
CA VAL A 141 11.84 3.15 -14.89
C VAL A 141 10.39 3.59 -14.91
N ASP A 142 9.74 3.39 -16.05
CA ASP A 142 8.35 3.73 -16.24
C ASP A 142 7.45 2.88 -15.34
N ALA A 143 6.45 3.52 -14.74
CA ALA A 143 5.39 2.86 -14.01
C ALA A 143 4.18 2.73 -14.94
N HIS A 144 3.71 1.51 -15.19
CA HIS A 144 2.64 1.26 -16.17
C HIS A 144 1.23 1.19 -15.57
N GLN A 145 1.13 1.30 -14.25
CA GLN A 145 -0.13 1.21 -13.52
C GLN A 145 -0.20 2.27 -12.43
N ALA A 146 -1.40 2.80 -12.22
CA ALA A 146 -1.75 3.62 -11.07
C ALA A 146 -2.76 2.88 -10.19
N VAL A 147 -2.53 2.88 -8.89
CA VAL A 147 -3.41 2.25 -7.89
C VAL A 147 -3.97 3.35 -7.00
N VAL A 148 -5.30 3.46 -6.93
CA VAL A 148 -6.00 4.49 -6.14
C VAL A 148 -7.06 3.81 -5.29
N ALA A 149 -7.08 4.03 -3.98
CA ALA A 149 -8.17 3.51 -3.15
C ALA A 149 -9.45 4.30 -3.42
N VAL A 150 -10.56 3.59 -3.63
CA VAL A 150 -11.87 4.15 -3.99
C VAL A 150 -12.97 3.48 -3.15
N PRO A 151 -14.14 4.11 -2.99
CA PRO A 151 -15.25 3.51 -2.24
C PRO A 151 -15.99 2.38 -2.97
N HIS A 152 -15.95 2.32 -4.30
CA HIS A 152 -16.75 1.40 -5.13
C HIS A 152 -16.33 1.44 -6.61
N GLY A 153 -16.97 0.65 -7.47
CA GLY A 153 -16.73 0.56 -8.93
C GLY A 153 -17.32 1.65 -9.84
N ASN A 154 -18.17 2.55 -9.35
CA ASN A 154 -18.95 3.49 -10.18
C ASN A 154 -18.15 4.72 -10.65
N TRP A 155 -17.10 4.49 -11.46
CA TRP A 155 -16.21 5.56 -11.93
C TRP A 155 -16.05 5.55 -13.45
N SER A 156 -15.96 6.73 -14.05
CA SER A 156 -15.40 6.93 -15.38
C SER A 156 -13.98 7.47 -15.24
N VAL A 157 -13.03 6.82 -15.89
CA VAL A 157 -11.60 7.07 -15.69
C VAL A 157 -10.99 7.61 -16.98
N PHE A 158 -10.36 8.78 -16.89
CA PHE A 158 -9.71 9.41 -18.03
C PHE A 158 -8.47 10.20 -17.62
N THR A 159 -7.60 10.47 -18.58
CA THR A 159 -6.44 11.36 -18.46
C THR A 159 -6.54 12.49 -19.49
N LEU A 160 -5.63 13.45 -19.43
CA LEU A 160 -5.50 14.49 -20.44
C LEU A 160 -4.31 14.20 -21.34
N ASP A 161 -4.49 14.36 -22.64
CA ASP A 161 -3.37 14.45 -23.57
C ASP A 161 -2.61 15.77 -23.32
N PRO A 162 -1.31 15.73 -22.97
CA PRO A 162 -0.56 16.94 -22.66
C PRO A 162 -0.34 17.86 -23.88
N VAL A 163 -0.47 17.34 -25.10
CA VAL A 163 -0.28 18.09 -26.35
C VAL A 163 -1.61 18.68 -26.82
N THR A 164 -2.68 17.88 -26.83
CA THR A 164 -3.97 18.30 -27.39
C THR A 164 -4.94 18.86 -26.33
N GLY A 165 -4.69 18.59 -25.05
CA GLY A 165 -5.58 18.95 -23.94
C GLY A 165 -6.91 18.18 -23.95
N GLN A 166 -7.04 17.14 -24.78
CA GLN A 166 -8.27 16.35 -24.88
C GLN A 166 -8.30 15.22 -23.85
N ASN A 167 -9.50 14.87 -23.38
CA ASN A 167 -9.72 13.73 -22.52
C ASN A 167 -9.45 12.43 -23.28
N GLN A 168 -8.65 11.55 -22.70
CA GLN A 168 -8.39 10.20 -23.17
C GLN A 168 -8.88 9.20 -22.13
N SER A 169 -9.75 8.27 -22.54
CA SER A 169 -10.21 7.19 -21.66
C SER A 169 -9.02 6.32 -21.24
N VAL A 170 -9.01 5.92 -19.96
CA VAL A 170 -7.99 5.01 -19.42
C VAL A 170 -8.67 3.69 -19.06
N GLU A 171 -8.09 2.58 -19.48
CA GLU A 171 -8.53 1.25 -19.05
C GLU A 171 -8.31 1.10 -17.55
N ALA A 172 -9.36 0.74 -16.82
CA ALA A 172 -9.30 0.56 -15.37
C ALA A 172 -10.26 -0.54 -14.90
N SER A 173 -9.93 -1.11 -13.75
CA SER A 173 -10.73 -2.09 -13.03
C SER A 173 -10.72 -1.74 -11.55
N VAL A 174 -11.78 -2.12 -10.82
CA VAL A 174 -11.87 -1.94 -9.37
C VAL A 174 -11.93 -3.31 -8.70
N HIS A 175 -10.97 -3.56 -7.84
CA HIS A 175 -10.82 -4.80 -7.09
C HIS A 175 -11.15 -4.54 -5.63
N CYS A 176 -12.23 -5.16 -5.14
CA CYS A 176 -12.68 -5.01 -3.76
C CYS A 176 -12.36 -6.28 -2.95
N SER A 177 -11.97 -6.10 -1.71
CA SER A 177 -11.76 -7.17 -0.74
C SER A 177 -12.43 -6.81 0.59
N GLN A 178 -12.89 -7.81 1.34
CA GLN A 178 -13.51 -7.55 2.64
C GLN A 178 -12.44 -7.25 3.67
N ASP A 179 -12.56 -6.13 4.37
CA ASP A 179 -11.61 -5.74 5.41
C ASP A 179 -12.34 -5.31 6.69
N TYR A 180 -11.61 -5.32 7.80
CA TYR A 180 -12.11 -4.93 9.11
C TYR A 180 -11.87 -3.45 9.37
N TRP A 181 -12.88 -2.75 9.86
CA TRP A 181 -12.69 -1.41 10.37
C TRP A 181 -11.80 -1.43 11.62
N LEU A 182 -10.64 -0.76 11.53
CA LEU A 182 -9.66 -0.46 12.58
C LEU A 182 -10.07 -0.94 13.98
N HIS A 183 -9.49 -2.07 14.41
CA HIS A 183 -9.62 -2.67 15.75
C HIS A 183 -11.00 -3.20 16.14
N THR A 184 -11.95 -3.29 15.21
CA THR A 184 -13.24 -3.96 15.46
C THR A 184 -13.39 -5.17 14.54
N SER A 185 -13.39 -6.37 15.12
CA SER A 185 -13.62 -7.62 14.38
C SER A 185 -15.08 -7.81 13.93
N THR A 186 -15.92 -6.78 14.07
CA THR A 186 -17.38 -6.86 13.93
C THR A 186 -17.93 -6.08 12.75
N TYR A 187 -17.19 -5.11 12.21
CA TYR A 187 -17.63 -4.28 11.09
C TYR A 187 -16.76 -4.50 9.86
N PHE A 188 -17.36 -5.10 8.85
CA PHE A 188 -16.75 -5.30 7.55
C PHE A 188 -17.06 -4.13 6.63
N PHE A 189 -16.10 -3.77 5.78
CA PHE A 189 -16.32 -2.89 4.64
C PHE A 189 -15.61 -3.46 3.40
N ASP A 190 -16.06 -3.05 2.22
CA ASP A 190 -15.36 -3.37 0.98
C ASP A 190 -14.22 -2.36 0.80
N ASN A 191 -13.00 -2.88 0.93
CA ASN A 191 -11.78 -2.17 0.65
C ASN A 191 -11.45 -2.31 -0.84
N CYS A 192 -11.71 -1.24 -1.59
CA CYS A 192 -11.61 -1.25 -3.05
C CYS A 192 -10.40 -0.45 -3.55
N GLN A 193 -9.68 -1.05 -4.49
CA GLN A 193 -8.57 -0.43 -5.20
C GLN A 193 -8.87 -0.35 -6.69
N LEU A 194 -8.81 0.85 -7.24
CA LEU A 194 -8.88 1.12 -8.66
C LEU A 194 -7.49 0.94 -9.27
N ILE A 195 -7.38 0.03 -10.24
CA ILE A 195 -6.16 -0.25 -11.00
C ILE A 195 -6.34 0.32 -12.41
N ALA A 196 -5.62 1.40 -12.70
CA ALA A 196 -5.64 2.07 -14.00
C ALA A 196 -4.38 1.77 -14.81
N SER A 197 -4.55 1.38 -16.07
CA SER A 197 -3.47 1.16 -17.05
C SER A 197 -2.93 2.52 -17.55
N LEU A 198 -2.21 3.24 -16.69
CA LEU A 198 -1.64 4.55 -16.99
C LEU A 198 -0.11 4.51 -16.88
N THR A 199 0.58 4.85 -17.97
CA THR A 199 2.05 4.95 -17.95
C THR A 199 2.49 6.32 -17.43
N THR A 200 3.16 6.32 -16.28
CA THR A 200 3.89 7.45 -15.73
C THR A 200 5.38 7.23 -15.97
N GLN A 201 5.98 8.06 -16.83
CA GLN A 201 7.38 7.92 -17.22
C GLN A 201 8.33 8.05 -16.02
N ALA A 202 9.54 7.54 -16.17
CA ALA A 202 10.60 7.71 -15.17
C ALA A 202 10.77 9.18 -14.77
N TYR A 203 10.79 9.45 -13.47
CA TYR A 203 10.90 10.78 -12.85
C TYR A 203 9.78 11.78 -13.19
N ASP A 204 8.67 11.32 -13.76
CA ASP A 204 7.63 12.19 -14.30
C ASP A 204 6.34 12.15 -13.44
N VAL A 205 5.39 13.01 -13.77
CA VAL A 205 4.04 13.05 -13.23
C VAL A 205 3.01 12.74 -14.30
N SER A 206 1.99 11.98 -13.92
CA SER A 206 0.76 11.82 -14.71
C SER A 206 -0.45 12.25 -13.90
N VAL A 207 -1.55 12.54 -14.59
CA VAL A 207 -2.81 12.93 -13.93
C VAL A 207 -3.93 12.02 -14.40
N LEU A 208 -4.64 11.46 -13.44
CA LEU A 208 -5.83 10.65 -13.62
C LEU A 208 -7.04 11.43 -13.09
N PHE A 209 -8.15 11.39 -13.81
CA PHE A 209 -9.42 11.97 -13.41
C PHE A 209 -10.42 10.85 -13.20
N LEU A 210 -11.01 10.83 -12.02
CA LEU A 210 -12.05 9.89 -11.62
C LEU A 210 -13.36 10.66 -11.54
N GLN A 211 -14.25 10.44 -12.50
CA GLN A 211 -15.58 11.04 -12.49
C GLN A 211 -16.58 10.05 -11.90
N LEU A 212 -17.33 10.47 -10.88
CA LEU A 212 -18.40 9.64 -10.34
C LEU A 212 -19.47 9.44 -11.41
N ASN A 213 -19.72 8.18 -11.76
CA ASN A 213 -20.69 7.81 -12.79
C ASN A 213 -21.43 6.55 -12.35
N SER A 214 -22.65 6.76 -11.88
CA SER A 214 -23.59 5.72 -11.42
C SER A 214 -23.92 4.64 -12.46
N SER A 215 -23.71 4.93 -13.75
CA SER A 215 -23.94 3.97 -14.84
C SER A 215 -22.69 3.16 -15.20
N SER A 216 -21.51 3.54 -14.68
CA SER A 216 -20.29 2.78 -14.86
C SER A 216 -20.22 1.62 -13.87
N GLN A 217 -19.65 0.49 -14.31
CA GLN A 217 -19.37 -0.63 -13.43
C GLN A 217 -17.96 -1.16 -13.72
N LEU A 218 -16.98 -0.66 -12.97
CA LEU A 218 -15.60 -1.12 -13.04
C LEU A 218 -15.28 -2.19 -11.99
N GLU A 219 -16.18 -2.43 -11.02
CA GLU A 219 -15.96 -3.48 -10.02
C GLU A 219 -15.93 -4.85 -10.67
N VAL A 220 -14.86 -5.59 -10.41
CA VAL A 220 -14.64 -6.93 -10.92
C VAL A 220 -15.33 -7.95 -10.02
N ASP A 221 -16.03 -8.91 -10.64
CA ASP A 221 -16.72 -9.96 -9.91
C ASP A 221 -15.76 -10.79 -9.05
N ARG A 222 -16.05 -10.84 -7.75
CA ARG A 222 -15.34 -11.66 -6.77
C ARG A 222 -15.76 -13.12 -6.89
N HIS A 223 -14.78 -13.97 -7.19
CA HIS A 223 -14.97 -15.42 -7.21
C HIS A 223 -14.44 -16.02 -5.92
N TRP A 224 -15.33 -16.58 -5.11
CA TRP A 224 -14.96 -17.27 -3.88
C TRP A 224 -14.32 -18.63 -4.18
N ILE A 225 -13.13 -18.84 -3.65
CA ILE A 225 -12.40 -20.09 -3.81
C ILE A 225 -12.95 -21.09 -2.80
N THR A 226 -13.41 -22.23 -3.31
CA THR A 226 -13.86 -23.36 -2.49
C THR A 226 -12.88 -24.51 -2.61
N TYR A 227 -12.93 -25.46 -1.67
CA TYR A 227 -11.98 -26.57 -1.54
C TYR A 227 -11.73 -27.36 -2.85
N ASN A 228 -12.71 -27.45 -3.75
CA ASN A 228 -12.64 -28.23 -4.99
C ASN A 228 -12.46 -27.38 -6.27
N THR A 229 -12.10 -26.10 -6.14
CA THR A 229 -11.96 -25.24 -7.31
C THR A 229 -10.54 -25.26 -7.86
N ASP A 230 -10.42 -25.68 -9.13
CA ASP A 230 -9.18 -25.55 -9.89
C ASP A 230 -9.13 -24.14 -10.50
N TYR A 231 -8.42 -23.24 -9.83
CA TYR A 231 -8.23 -21.86 -10.29
C TYR A 231 -6.81 -21.63 -10.78
N HIS A 232 -6.70 -20.89 -11.88
CA HIS A 232 -5.42 -20.48 -12.46
C HIS A 232 -5.46 -18.97 -12.73
N ILE A 233 -4.43 -18.27 -12.29
CA ILE A 233 -4.07 -16.95 -12.80
C ILE A 233 -2.91 -17.14 -13.77
N SER A 234 -2.95 -16.47 -14.91
CA SER A 234 -1.82 -16.42 -15.85
C SER A 234 -1.45 -14.98 -16.16
N SER A 235 -0.15 -14.70 -16.14
CA SER A 235 0.41 -13.43 -16.58
C SER A 235 1.49 -13.71 -17.62
N GLY A 236 1.18 -13.39 -18.88
CA GLY A 236 2.03 -13.75 -20.01
C GLY A 236 2.21 -15.26 -20.14
N LYS A 237 3.44 -15.75 -19.94
CA LYS A 237 3.75 -17.19 -20.00
C LYS A 237 3.70 -17.88 -18.63
N SER A 238 3.72 -17.12 -17.55
CA SER A 238 3.74 -17.67 -16.20
C SER A 238 2.32 -17.85 -15.67
N SER A 239 2.13 -18.81 -14.77
CA SER A 239 0.84 -19.06 -14.13
C SER A 239 0.99 -19.53 -12.69
N VAL A 240 -0.01 -19.19 -11.87
CA VAL A 240 -0.18 -19.70 -10.51
C VAL A 240 -1.52 -20.41 -10.46
N GLN A 241 -1.50 -21.68 -10.10
CA GLN A 241 -2.68 -22.53 -9.95
C GLN A 241 -2.91 -22.83 -8.47
N PHE A 242 -4.11 -22.55 -7.96
CA PHE A 242 -4.53 -23.02 -6.64
C PHE A 242 -4.86 -24.51 -6.69
N LYS A 243 -4.24 -25.29 -5.81
CA LYS A 243 -4.35 -26.75 -5.76
C LYS A 243 -5.26 -27.27 -4.65
N GLY A 244 -5.78 -26.37 -3.81
CA GLY A 244 -6.64 -26.72 -2.68
C GLY A 244 -5.99 -26.43 -1.34
N TYR A 245 -6.68 -26.82 -0.29
CA TYR A 245 -6.28 -26.61 1.09
C TYR A 245 -6.24 -27.95 1.81
N HIS A 246 -5.13 -28.28 2.46
CA HIS A 246 -5.01 -29.44 3.33
C HIS A 246 -3.84 -29.23 4.28
N ASP A 247 -3.85 -29.94 5.41
CA ASP A 247 -2.82 -29.86 6.44
C ASP A 247 -2.58 -28.44 6.98
N ASN A 248 -3.65 -27.62 7.04
CA ASN A 248 -3.61 -26.21 7.42
C ASN A 248 -2.81 -25.28 6.47
N GLN A 249 -2.54 -25.75 5.24
CA GLN A 249 -1.80 -24.98 4.24
C GLN A 249 -2.60 -24.80 2.95
N LEU A 250 -2.44 -23.64 2.33
CA LEU A 250 -2.91 -23.37 0.97
C LEU A 250 -1.86 -23.85 -0.03
N HIS A 251 -2.25 -24.72 -0.94
CA HIS A 251 -1.32 -25.32 -1.90
C HIS A 251 -1.45 -24.67 -3.26
N PHE A 252 -0.31 -24.42 -3.90
CA PHE A 252 -0.21 -23.79 -5.20
C PHE A 252 0.76 -24.54 -6.09
N LYS A 253 0.58 -24.36 -7.39
CA LYS A 253 1.53 -24.74 -8.42
C LYS A 253 1.87 -23.50 -9.25
N PHE A 254 3.14 -23.12 -9.25
CA PHE A 254 3.69 -22.11 -10.15
C PHE A 254 4.26 -22.77 -11.41
N ASP A 255 4.04 -22.14 -12.56
CA ASP A 255 4.69 -22.46 -13.83
C ASP A 255 5.25 -21.17 -14.40
N ASP A 256 6.54 -21.14 -14.75
CA ASP A 256 7.18 -19.94 -15.28
C ASP A 256 6.97 -19.76 -16.79
N GLY A 257 6.45 -20.78 -17.48
CA GLY A 257 6.29 -20.81 -18.93
C GLY A 257 7.58 -21.02 -19.72
N ALA A 258 8.73 -21.18 -19.05
CA ALA A 258 10.02 -21.59 -19.61
C ALA A 258 10.37 -23.05 -19.27
N GLY A 259 9.43 -23.78 -18.63
CA GLY A 259 9.54 -25.20 -18.31
C GLY A 259 9.89 -25.49 -16.84
N ILE A 260 9.98 -24.47 -15.99
CA ILE A 260 10.10 -24.64 -14.55
C ILE A 260 8.71 -24.65 -13.94
N SER A 261 8.38 -25.73 -13.25
CA SER A 261 7.16 -25.83 -12.47
C SER A 261 7.46 -26.28 -11.05
N GLN A 262 6.89 -25.58 -10.07
CA GLN A 262 7.12 -25.81 -8.64
C GLN A 262 5.79 -25.80 -7.88
N ASN A 263 5.64 -26.73 -6.96
CA ASN A 263 4.58 -26.68 -5.98
C ASN A 263 5.09 -25.92 -4.74
N PHE A 264 4.25 -25.07 -4.17
CA PHE A 264 4.55 -24.38 -2.92
C PHE A 264 3.27 -24.30 -2.07
N SER A 265 3.44 -24.12 -0.77
CA SER A 265 2.33 -23.92 0.16
C SER A 265 2.51 -22.63 0.96
N VAL A 266 1.38 -22.08 1.42
CA VAL A 266 1.33 -20.89 2.26
C VAL A 266 0.52 -21.22 3.51
N GLU A 267 1.10 -20.93 4.66
CA GLU A 267 0.45 -21.06 5.98
C GLU A 267 0.84 -19.85 6.84
N LEU A 268 0.04 -19.58 7.88
CA LEU A 268 0.34 -18.57 8.87
C LEU A 268 0.46 -19.26 10.24
N GLY A 269 1.69 -19.28 10.75
CA GLY A 269 2.04 -19.84 12.06
C GLY A 269 2.77 -18.83 12.94
N TYR A 270 2.98 -19.18 14.20
CA TYR A 270 3.74 -18.38 15.15
C TYR A 270 4.64 -19.29 16.00
N TRP A 271 5.73 -18.73 16.53
CA TRP A 271 6.55 -19.41 17.53
C TRP A 271 6.22 -18.85 18.91
N GLU A 272 5.93 -19.75 19.85
CA GLU A 272 5.81 -19.38 21.26
C GLU A 272 7.17 -18.86 21.75
N SER A 273 7.16 -17.78 22.52
CA SER A 273 8.39 -17.20 23.05
C SER A 273 8.86 -18.00 24.26
N PHE A 274 10.13 -18.40 24.27
CA PHE A 274 10.73 -19.02 25.44
C PHE A 274 10.85 -18.00 26.58
N ILE A 275 10.25 -18.33 27.72
CA ILE A 275 10.30 -17.55 28.96
C ILE A 275 10.77 -18.46 30.09
N GLN A 276 11.94 -18.16 30.65
CA GLN A 276 12.45 -18.77 31.87
C GLN A 276 11.98 -17.94 33.07
N GLU A 277 11.08 -18.51 33.86
CA GLU A 277 10.59 -17.90 35.11
C GLU A 277 11.44 -18.26 36.33
N LEU A 278 12.27 -19.31 36.24
CA LEU A 278 13.07 -19.81 37.35
C LEU A 278 14.44 -19.12 37.39
N SER A 279 14.64 -18.27 38.39
CA SER A 279 15.88 -17.51 38.62
C SER A 279 17.13 -18.35 38.91
N TRP A 280 16.97 -19.66 39.12
CA TRP A 280 18.05 -20.61 39.40
C TRP A 280 18.38 -21.53 38.23
N ALA A 281 17.70 -21.39 37.09
CA ALA A 281 18.04 -22.16 35.89
C ALA A 281 19.38 -21.70 35.30
N ASP A 282 20.15 -22.65 34.76
CA ASP A 282 21.48 -22.42 34.18
C ASP A 282 21.44 -21.58 32.88
N ASP A 283 20.29 -21.58 32.19
CA ASP A 283 20.06 -20.78 30.99
C ASP A 283 18.80 -19.92 31.19
N GLN A 284 19.03 -18.63 31.40
CA GLN A 284 18.01 -17.61 31.68
C GLN A 284 17.71 -16.72 30.46
N GLN A 285 18.19 -17.09 29.27
CA GLN A 285 18.05 -16.24 28.10
C GLN A 285 16.62 -16.29 27.54
N ASN A 286 15.80 -15.30 27.85
CA ASN A 286 14.44 -15.21 27.31
C ASN A 286 14.44 -14.72 25.85
N SER A 287 13.35 -15.00 25.15
CA SER A 287 13.01 -14.31 23.90
C SER A 287 12.65 -12.84 24.18
N GLY A 288 12.85 -11.94 23.22
CA GLY A 288 12.50 -10.53 23.33
C GLY A 288 12.97 -9.71 22.11
N ASP A 289 12.99 -8.38 22.26
CA ASP A 289 13.26 -7.44 21.15
C ASP A 289 14.57 -7.73 20.37
N TYR A 290 15.58 -8.25 21.07
CA TYR A 290 16.90 -8.57 20.51
C TYR A 290 17.04 -10.03 20.08
N ILE A 291 16.40 -10.94 20.82
CA ILE A 291 16.69 -12.37 20.75
C ILE A 291 15.41 -13.10 20.42
N PHE A 292 15.38 -13.72 19.25
CA PHE A 292 14.35 -14.67 18.89
C PHE A 292 14.72 -16.04 19.46
N ARG A 293 14.05 -16.45 20.54
CA ARG A 293 14.21 -17.78 21.14
C ARG A 293 12.85 -18.47 21.23
N PRO A 294 12.53 -19.38 20.29
CA PRO A 294 11.26 -20.10 20.33
C PRO A 294 11.24 -21.14 21.45
N ASP A 295 10.07 -21.38 22.04
CA ASP A 295 9.79 -22.49 22.96
C ASP A 295 9.49 -23.77 22.18
N GLY A 296 10.54 -24.32 21.58
CA GLY A 296 10.46 -25.52 20.73
C GLY A 296 10.99 -25.28 19.32
N PHE A 297 10.99 -26.35 18.53
CA PHE A 297 11.56 -26.35 17.17
C PHE A 297 10.53 -26.07 16.07
N ASP A 298 9.26 -26.37 16.35
CA ASP A 298 8.18 -26.29 15.36
C ASP A 298 7.25 -25.10 15.65
N PRO A 299 6.83 -24.34 14.62
CA PRO A 299 5.82 -23.30 14.79
C PRO A 299 4.46 -23.90 15.17
N LYS A 300 3.65 -23.10 15.85
CA LYS A 300 2.23 -23.36 16.14
C LYS A 300 1.36 -22.74 15.06
N ASP A 301 0.20 -23.34 14.81
CA ASP A 301 -0.80 -22.80 13.91
C ASP A 301 -1.39 -21.48 14.45
N TYR A 302 -1.32 -20.40 13.68
CA TYR A 302 -1.91 -19.10 14.08
C TYR A 302 -3.33 -18.92 13.54
N SER A 303 -3.59 -19.40 12.33
CA SER A 303 -4.89 -19.32 11.66
C SER A 303 -5.37 -20.70 11.25
N LEU A 304 -6.67 -20.94 11.38
CA LEU A 304 -7.35 -22.05 10.73
C LEU A 304 -8.07 -21.51 9.50
N PHE A 305 -7.83 -22.08 8.32
CA PHE A 305 -8.70 -21.79 7.18
C PHE A 305 -9.97 -22.63 7.31
N ASN A 306 -11.06 -22.02 7.78
CA ASN A 306 -12.33 -22.69 7.93
C ASN A 306 -13.08 -22.79 6.58
N PHE A 307 -12.77 -23.78 5.74
CA PHE A 307 -13.48 -23.98 4.46
C PHE A 307 -14.86 -24.64 4.63
N THR A 308 -15.30 -24.90 5.87
CA THR A 308 -16.51 -25.66 6.20
C THR A 308 -17.82 -24.87 6.11
N THR A 309 -17.77 -23.54 5.99
CA THR A 309 -18.98 -22.68 6.02
C THR A 309 -19.50 -22.24 4.64
N GLY A 310 -18.88 -22.67 3.55
CA GLY A 310 -19.29 -22.28 2.19
C GLY A 310 -18.97 -20.83 1.81
N ILE A 311 -18.45 -20.03 2.74
CA ILE A 311 -17.76 -18.76 2.47
C ILE A 311 -16.30 -19.15 2.25
N GLY A 312 -15.75 -18.92 1.06
CA GLY A 312 -14.35 -19.24 0.79
C GLY A 312 -13.43 -18.43 1.70
N ASN A 313 -12.30 -18.99 2.16
CA ASN A 313 -11.28 -18.20 2.86
C ASN A 313 -10.35 -17.49 1.89
N ALA A 314 -10.75 -17.38 0.62
CA ALA A 314 -10.02 -16.65 -0.39
C ALA A 314 -10.96 -16.19 -1.49
N THR A 315 -10.63 -15.05 -2.07
CA THR A 315 -11.29 -14.52 -3.27
C THR A 315 -10.28 -14.34 -4.38
N LEU A 316 -10.73 -14.61 -5.60
CA LEU A 316 -10.04 -14.32 -6.84
C LEU A 316 -10.81 -13.23 -7.58
N THR A 317 -10.07 -12.27 -8.11
CA THR A 317 -10.58 -11.30 -9.08
C THR A 317 -9.62 -11.28 -10.27
N ASN A 318 -10.16 -11.24 -11.49
CA ASN A 318 -9.39 -11.21 -12.72
C ASN A 318 -9.94 -10.13 -13.64
N SER A 319 -9.04 -9.35 -14.20
CA SER A 319 -9.35 -8.30 -15.17
C SER A 319 -8.29 -8.30 -16.28
N SER A 320 -8.54 -7.56 -17.35
CA SER A 320 -7.60 -7.46 -18.47
C SER A 320 -6.23 -6.88 -18.07
N ASN A 321 -6.16 -6.11 -16.98
CA ASN A 321 -4.97 -5.41 -16.54
C ASN A 321 -4.45 -5.82 -15.15
N TYR A 322 -5.21 -6.60 -14.36
CA TYR A 322 -4.81 -7.00 -13.01
C TYR A 322 -5.54 -8.24 -12.51
N ASP A 323 -4.77 -9.11 -11.85
CA ASP A 323 -5.28 -10.31 -11.19
C ASP A 323 -4.88 -10.33 -9.72
N GLN A 324 -5.82 -10.72 -8.85
CA GLN A 324 -5.61 -10.69 -7.41
C GLN A 324 -6.16 -11.95 -6.73
N PHE A 325 -5.32 -12.57 -5.91
CA PHE A 325 -5.75 -13.50 -4.87
C PHE A 325 -5.71 -12.78 -3.52
N VAL A 326 -6.82 -12.85 -2.78
CA VAL A 326 -6.91 -12.36 -1.40
C VAL A 326 -7.24 -13.55 -0.51
N PHE A 327 -6.48 -13.72 0.58
CA PHE A 327 -6.68 -14.77 1.57
C PHE A 327 -7.20 -14.14 2.86
N TYR A 328 -8.28 -14.72 3.40
CA TYR A 328 -8.90 -14.32 4.64
C TYR A 328 -8.53 -15.32 5.72
N PHE A 329 -7.94 -14.81 6.79
CA PHE A 329 -7.54 -15.62 7.93
C PHE A 329 -8.49 -15.34 9.09
N THR A 330 -9.17 -16.37 9.59
CA THR A 330 -9.92 -16.25 10.84
C THR A 330 -8.98 -16.46 12.02
N LYS A 331 -9.06 -15.59 13.02
CA LYS A 331 -8.33 -15.73 14.29
C LYS A 331 -8.68 -17.09 14.91
N GLY A 332 -7.68 -17.94 15.12
CA GLY A 332 -7.86 -19.19 15.86
C GLY A 332 -8.30 -18.92 17.30
N SER A 333 -9.05 -19.84 17.90
CA SER A 333 -9.68 -19.74 19.23
C SER A 333 -8.72 -19.66 20.43
N ILE A 334 -7.43 -19.39 20.22
CA ILE A 334 -6.39 -19.52 21.26
C ILE A 334 -6.03 -18.16 21.89
N PHE A 335 -6.37 -17.03 21.26
CA PHE A 335 -5.98 -15.70 21.73
C PHE A 335 -7.17 -14.85 22.17
N ASP A 336 -7.92 -15.26 23.20
CA ASP A 336 -8.94 -14.35 23.77
C ASP A 336 -8.36 -13.28 24.71
N GLU A 337 -7.11 -13.39 25.20
CA GLU A 337 -6.59 -12.42 26.18
C GLU A 337 -5.06 -12.18 26.09
N ALA A 338 -4.54 -11.87 24.90
CA ALA A 338 -3.21 -11.25 24.80
C ALA A 338 -3.38 -9.81 24.32
N VAL A 339 -3.51 -8.89 25.28
CA VAL A 339 -3.30 -7.46 25.06
C VAL A 339 -1.83 -7.29 24.73
N ILE A 340 -1.54 -6.88 23.49
CA ILE A 340 -0.22 -6.36 23.09
C ILE A 340 -0.08 -4.94 23.63
#